data_AF-A0A9W9DGX1-F1
#
_entry.id   AF-A0A9W9DGX1-F1
#
_cell.length_a   1.000
_cell.length_b   1.000
_cell.length_c   1.000
_cell.angle_alpha   90.00
_cell.angle_beta   90.00
_cell.angle_gamma   90.00
#
_symmetry.space_group_name_H-M   'P 1'
#
loop_
_entity.id
_entity.type
_entity.pdbx_description
1 polymer ?
#
loop_
_entity_poly.entity_id
_entity_poly.type
_entity_poly.pdbx_seq_one_letter_code
_entity_poly.pdbx_strand_id
1 'polypeptide(L)'
;MAIAQMCVQVVWERDSPLKQIPHFGAEVIRRCADAGLESVYDVMGYGGWKCIEVLKMSNAQMQDVAAFVSSYLSLDVIQELVKGECTAGALIFLQVTLSRDVVDDDQTIIALFYPTEKMPNWWLVVGYEAVVYRSILLVIKRVTIDKTLTVKLEFTL
;
A
#
# COMPACT_ATOMS: atom_id res chain seq x y z
N MET A 1 -11.49 4.94 -2.37
CA MET A 1 -10.51 4.09 -1.66
C MET A 1 -9.48 4.93 -0.90
N ALA A 2 -8.91 5.97 -1.52
CA ALA A 2 -7.98 6.91 -0.88
C ALA A 2 -8.48 7.49 0.47
N ILE A 3 -9.74 7.89 0.57
CA ILE A 3 -10.31 8.45 1.81
C ILE A 3 -10.16 7.51 3.01
N ALA A 4 -10.35 6.19 2.82
CA ALA A 4 -10.23 5.23 3.93
C ALA A 4 -8.79 5.17 4.46
N GLN A 5 -7.80 5.24 3.57
CA GLN A 5 -6.39 5.31 3.93
C GLN A 5 -6.06 6.64 4.63
N MET A 6 -6.57 7.76 4.11
CA MET A 6 -6.41 9.09 4.70
C MET A 6 -6.97 9.16 6.12
N CYS A 7 -8.11 8.53 6.39
CA CYS A 7 -8.68 8.47 7.74
C CYS A 7 -7.86 7.62 8.72
N VAL A 8 -7.27 6.51 8.26
CA VAL A 8 -6.47 5.63 9.12
C VAL A 8 -5.10 6.25 9.42
N GLN A 9 -4.46 6.84 8.41
CA GLN A 9 -3.09 7.37 8.51
C GLN A 9 -3.03 8.87 8.85
N VAL A 10 -4.17 9.57 8.87
CA VAL A 10 -4.29 11.01 9.16
C VAL A 10 -3.39 11.84 8.24
N VAL A 11 -3.42 11.49 6.96
CA VAL A 11 -2.69 12.19 5.89
C VAL A 11 -3.66 12.53 4.77
N TRP A 12 -3.49 13.70 4.15
CA TRP A 12 -4.21 14.05 2.93
C TRP A 12 -3.48 13.54 1.70
N GLU A 13 -4.18 13.38 0.57
CA GLU A 13 -3.56 12.99 -0.71
C GLU A 13 -2.48 14.00 -1.19
N ARG A 14 -2.59 15.25 -0.77
CA ARG A 14 -1.61 16.31 -1.06
C ARG A 14 -0.44 16.37 -0.08
N ASP A 15 -0.55 15.68 1.05
CA ASP A 15 0.53 15.61 2.02
C ASP A 15 1.65 14.69 1.51
N SER A 16 2.87 14.89 2.00
CA SER A 16 3.95 13.93 1.75
C SER A 16 3.56 12.55 2.28
N PRO A 17 3.78 11.46 1.52
CA PRO A 17 3.61 10.10 1.99
C PRO A 17 4.40 9.80 3.27
N LEU A 18 5.51 10.51 3.52
CA LEU A 18 6.35 10.32 4.69
C LEU A 18 5.67 10.77 6.00
N LYS A 19 4.61 11.57 5.93
CA LYS A 19 3.87 12.06 7.11
C LYS A 19 3.17 10.95 7.90
N GLN A 20 2.98 9.78 7.29
CA GLN A 20 2.44 8.60 7.97
C GLN A 20 3.45 7.93 8.92
N ILE A 21 4.75 8.21 8.77
CA ILE A 21 5.81 7.60 9.58
C ILE A 21 5.86 8.31 10.96
N PRO A 22 5.98 7.56 12.07
CA PRO A 22 6.10 8.15 13.40
C PRO A 22 7.24 9.19 13.47
N HIS A 23 7.00 10.31 14.16
CA HIS A 23 7.96 11.41 14.35
C HIS A 23 8.31 12.24 13.10
N PHE A 24 7.67 12.01 11.96
CA PHE A 24 7.91 12.80 10.74
C PHE A 24 7.13 14.12 10.76
N GLY A 25 7.69 15.12 11.45
CA GLY A 25 7.26 16.52 11.35
C GLY A 25 7.74 17.19 10.06
N ALA A 26 7.25 18.41 9.81
CA ALA A 26 7.57 19.18 8.60
C ALA A 26 9.08 19.31 8.31
N GLU A 27 9.90 19.51 9.35
CA GLU A 27 11.35 19.67 9.19
C GLU A 27 12.08 18.34 8.89
N VAL A 28 11.56 17.20 9.36
CA VAL A 28 12.10 15.89 8.97
C VAL A 28 11.75 15.61 7.52
N ILE A 29 10.49 15.84 7.14
CA ILE A 29 10.01 15.64 5.76
C ILE A 29 10.80 16.51 4.78
N ARG A 30 11.08 17.77 5.12
CA ARG A 30 11.90 18.66 4.29
C ARG A 30 13.31 18.13 4.08
N ARG A 31 13.97 17.65 5.15
CA ARG A 31 15.30 17.04 5.05
C ARG A 31 15.30 15.74 4.25
N CYS A 32 14.26 14.93 4.37
CA CYS A 32 14.06 13.74 3.54
C CYS A 32 13.92 14.11 2.06
N ALA A 33 13.11 15.12 1.74
CA ALA A 33 12.95 15.62 0.38
C ALA A 33 14.26 16.16 -0.20
N ASP A 34 15.02 16.96 0.58
CA ASP A 34 16.35 17.46 0.18
C ASP A 34 17.35 16.32 -0.10
N ALA A 35 17.16 15.16 0.54
CA ALA A 35 17.95 13.94 0.33
C ALA A 35 17.39 13.01 -0.78
N GLY A 36 16.31 13.40 -1.45
CA GLY A 36 15.65 12.63 -2.51
C GLY A 36 14.79 11.47 -2.01
N LEU A 37 14.35 11.50 -0.74
CA LEU A 37 13.44 10.52 -0.16
C LEU A 37 12.01 11.05 -0.25
N GLU A 38 11.17 10.41 -1.07
CA GLU A 38 9.79 10.86 -1.31
C GLU A 38 8.75 9.83 -0.84
N SER A 39 9.15 8.57 -0.69
CA SER A 39 8.28 7.45 -0.33
C SER A 39 8.79 6.65 0.88
N VAL A 40 7.89 5.86 1.49
CA VAL A 40 8.26 4.94 2.59
C VAL A 40 9.27 3.89 2.11
N TYR A 41 9.20 3.47 0.84
CA TYR A 41 10.16 2.55 0.24
C TYR A 41 11.57 3.16 0.15
N ASP A 42 11.67 4.46 -0.12
CA ASP A 42 12.96 5.13 -0.13
C ASP A 42 13.56 5.13 1.28
N VAL A 43 12.77 5.44 2.30
CA VAL A 43 13.22 5.38 3.71
C VAL A 43 13.62 3.96 4.11
N MET A 44 12.90 2.93 3.64
CA MET A 44 13.22 1.51 3.85
C MET A 44 14.56 1.14 3.21
N GLY A 45 14.80 1.52 1.95
CA GLY A 45 16.03 1.21 1.22
C GLY A 45 17.24 2.06 1.60
N TYR A 46 17.01 3.25 2.15
CA TYR A 46 18.07 4.21 2.52
C TYR A 46 18.81 3.86 3.82
N GLY A 47 18.43 2.76 4.51
CA GLY A 47 18.90 2.37 5.84
C GLY A 47 20.41 2.49 6.11
N GLY A 48 20.77 2.61 7.39
CA GLY A 48 22.15 2.76 7.87
C GLY A 48 22.49 4.18 8.32
N TRP A 49 23.79 4.52 8.37
CA TRP A 49 24.27 5.79 8.95
C TRP A 49 23.75 7.05 8.26
N LYS A 50 23.51 7.01 6.94
CA LYS A 50 22.92 8.13 6.21
C LYS A 50 21.50 8.46 6.68
N CYS A 51 20.73 7.44 7.03
CA CYS A 51 19.39 7.60 7.61
C CYS A 51 19.46 8.34 8.96
N ILE A 52 20.46 8.02 9.80
CA ILE A 52 20.70 8.70 11.08
C ILE A 52 21.01 10.19 10.87
N GLU A 53 21.84 10.53 9.88
CA GLU A 53 22.20 11.92 9.57
C GLU A 53 21.03 12.75 9.03
N VAL A 54 20.18 12.14 8.18
CA VAL A 54 19.02 12.82 7.60
C VAL A 54 17.92 13.00 8.64
N LEU A 55 17.58 11.95 9.40
CA LEU A 55 16.49 11.98 10.37
C LEU A 55 16.85 12.80 11.62
N LYS A 56 18.10 12.70 12.11
CA LYS A 56 18.57 13.30 13.38
C LYS A 56 17.60 13.03 14.55
N MET A 57 17.25 11.78 14.73
CA MET A 57 16.30 11.32 15.75
C MET A 57 17.03 10.63 16.90
N SER A 58 16.38 10.54 18.07
CA SER A 58 16.89 9.72 19.17
C SER A 58 16.77 8.21 18.85
N ASN A 59 17.50 7.37 19.59
CA ASN A 59 17.42 5.91 19.40
C ASN A 59 15.98 5.36 19.57
N ALA A 60 15.21 5.89 20.51
CA ALA A 60 13.82 5.47 20.71
C ALA A 60 12.94 5.80 19.50
N GLN A 61 13.10 7.01 18.94
CA GLN A 61 12.37 7.42 17.74
C GLN A 61 12.77 6.59 16.51
N MET A 62 14.06 6.26 16.38
CA MET A 62 14.51 5.38 15.30
C MET A 62 13.95 3.96 15.41
N GLN A 63 13.73 3.45 16.63
CA GLN A 63 13.05 2.17 16.84
C GLN A 63 11.59 2.22 16.39
N ASP A 64 10.86 3.29 16.70
CA ASP A 64 9.47 3.46 16.25
C ASP A 64 9.38 3.54 14.72
N VAL A 65 10.31 4.26 14.08
CA VAL A 65 10.41 4.34 12.62
C VAL A 65 10.73 2.97 12.02
N ALA A 66 11.69 2.23 12.59
CA ALA A 66 12.05 0.91 12.13
C ALA A 66 10.88 -0.08 12.25
N ALA A 67 10.13 -0.03 13.35
CA ALA A 67 8.92 -0.84 13.53
C ALA A 67 7.86 -0.51 12.46
N PHE A 68 7.61 0.78 12.21
CA PHE A 68 6.69 1.22 11.15
C PHE A 68 7.10 0.69 9.78
N VAL A 69 8.35 0.92 9.40
CA VAL A 69 8.88 0.51 8.09
C VAL A 69 8.85 -1.02 7.94
N SER A 70 9.19 -1.77 8.98
CA SER A 70 9.13 -3.24 8.96
C SER A 70 7.69 -3.77 8.84
N SER A 71 6.71 -3.03 9.37
CA SER A 71 5.28 -3.38 9.25
C SER A 71 4.64 -2.87 7.95
N TYR A 72 5.39 -2.13 7.13
CA TYR A 72 4.85 -1.53 5.91
C TYR A 72 4.56 -2.59 4.86
N LEU A 73 3.30 -2.70 4.48
CA LEU A 73 2.81 -3.83 3.67
C LEU A 73 3.20 -3.65 2.20
N SER A 74 4.00 -4.59 1.69
CA SER A 74 4.24 -4.77 0.26
C SER A 74 3.48 -5.99 -0.26
N LEU A 75 2.93 -5.88 -1.47
CA LEU A 75 2.25 -6.99 -2.15
C LEU A 75 2.78 -7.17 -3.56
N ASP A 76 3.08 -8.41 -3.90
CA ASP A 76 3.28 -8.84 -5.27
C ASP A 76 1.95 -9.28 -5.87
N VAL A 77 1.69 -8.83 -7.09
CA VAL A 77 0.45 -9.09 -7.82
C VAL A 77 0.77 -9.78 -9.13
N ILE A 78 0.28 -11.00 -9.30
CA ILE A 78 0.38 -11.76 -10.53
C ILE A 78 -1.03 -11.92 -11.10
N GLN A 79 -1.21 -11.51 -12.36
CA GLN A 79 -2.49 -11.61 -13.06
C GLN A 79 -2.37 -12.54 -14.26
N GLU A 80 -3.33 -13.46 -14.38
CA GLU A 80 -3.39 -14.44 -15.44
C GLU A 80 -4.81 -14.52 -15.99
N LEU A 81 -4.97 -14.28 -17.29
CA LEU A 81 -6.23 -14.48 -17.97
C LEU A 81 -6.46 -15.98 -18.16
N VAL A 82 -7.59 -16.49 -17.68
CA VAL A 82 -7.95 -17.89 -17.89
C VAL A 82 -8.31 -18.07 -19.36
N LYS A 83 -7.59 -18.96 -20.06
CA LYS A 83 -7.78 -19.20 -21.50
C LYS A 83 -9.24 -19.59 -21.80
N GLY A 84 -9.87 -18.85 -22.70
CA GLY A 84 -11.22 -19.05 -23.21
C GLY A 84 -11.51 -18.08 -24.35
N GLU A 85 -12.57 -18.33 -25.11
CA GLU A 85 -13.01 -17.40 -26.17
C GLU A 85 -13.51 -16.09 -25.53
N CYS A 86 -12.76 -15.01 -25.71
CA CYS A 86 -13.15 -13.67 -25.28
C CYS A 86 -14.13 -13.07 -26.29
N THR A 87 -15.36 -13.57 -26.28
CA THR A 87 -16.44 -13.06 -27.14
C THR A 87 -17.20 -11.95 -26.41
N ALA A 88 -17.69 -10.95 -27.13
CA ALA A 88 -18.53 -9.88 -26.57
C ALA A 88 -19.74 -10.49 -25.83
N GLY A 89 -19.98 -10.05 -24.59
CA GLY A 89 -21.05 -10.60 -23.75
C GLY A 89 -20.74 -11.94 -23.06
N ALA A 90 -19.58 -12.56 -23.30
CA ALA A 90 -19.17 -13.77 -22.59
C ALA A 90 -18.54 -13.46 -21.23
N LEU A 91 -18.65 -14.42 -20.29
CA LEU A 91 -18.00 -14.37 -18.99
C LEU A 91 -16.49 -14.55 -19.13
N ILE A 92 -15.74 -13.54 -18.70
CA ILE A 92 -14.28 -13.55 -18.67
C ILE A 92 -13.84 -13.82 -17.24
N PHE A 93 -12.86 -14.72 -17.11
CA PHE A 93 -12.27 -15.07 -15.83
C PHE A 93 -10.82 -14.59 -15.76
N LEU A 94 -10.53 -13.75 -14.76
CA LEU A 94 -9.19 -13.29 -14.44
C LEU A 94 -8.77 -13.92 -13.12
N GLN A 95 -7.64 -14.63 -13.12
CA GLN A 95 -7.03 -15.14 -11.92
C GLN A 95 -5.98 -14.14 -11.44
N VAL A 96 -6.11 -13.71 -10.19
CA VAL A 96 -5.16 -12.80 -9.53
C VAL A 96 -4.57 -13.51 -8.33
N THR A 97 -3.26 -13.68 -8.31
CA THR A 97 -2.51 -14.19 -7.17
C THR A 97 -1.80 -13.02 -6.49
N LEU A 98 -2.05 -12.86 -5.20
CA LEU A 98 -1.44 -11.86 -4.34
C LEU A 98 -0.52 -12.58 -3.36
N SER A 99 0.72 -12.12 -3.22
CA SER A 99 1.65 -12.63 -2.21
C SER A 99 2.24 -11.48 -1.40
N ARG A 100 2.44 -11.71 -0.10
CA ARG A 100 3.11 -10.79 0.80
C ARG A 100 4.49 -11.33 1.13
N ASP A 101 5.50 -10.49 0.97
CA ASP A 101 6.84 -10.76 1.49
C ASP A 101 6.87 -10.40 2.98
N VAL A 102 6.55 -11.36 3.84
CA VAL A 102 6.64 -11.20 5.30
C VAL A 102 7.44 -12.33 5.93
N VAL A 103 8.33 -11.94 6.84
CA VAL A 103 9.13 -12.85 7.67
C VAL A 103 8.41 -13.16 8.99
N ASP A 104 7.45 -12.33 9.40
CA ASP A 104 6.74 -12.43 10.69
C ASP A 104 5.20 -12.44 10.51
N ASP A 105 4.48 -13.09 11.42
CA ASP A 105 3.02 -13.32 11.33
C ASP A 105 2.19 -12.14 11.90
N ASP A 106 2.82 -11.09 12.46
CA ASP A 106 2.11 -9.94 13.01
C ASP A 106 1.58 -9.00 11.90
N GLN A 107 0.26 -9.03 11.70
CA GLN A 107 -0.44 -8.32 10.61
C GLN A 107 -1.00 -6.94 11.00
N THR A 108 -0.66 -6.41 12.17
CA THR A 108 -1.26 -5.19 12.68
C THR A 108 -0.66 -3.96 12.00
N ILE A 109 -1.51 -3.14 11.38
CA ILE A 109 -1.08 -1.86 10.82
C ILE A 109 -0.72 -0.93 11.97
N ILE A 110 0.49 -0.36 11.94
CA ILE A 110 0.85 0.74 12.83
C ILE A 110 0.13 2.01 12.33
N ALA A 111 -0.91 2.41 13.07
CA ALA A 111 -1.69 3.61 12.80
C ALA A 111 -1.79 4.44 14.09
N LEU A 112 -0.85 5.39 14.26
CA LEU A 112 -0.62 6.10 15.52
C LEU A 112 -1.86 6.85 16.05
N PHE A 113 -2.72 7.33 15.16
CA PHE A 113 -3.86 8.18 15.48
C PHE A 113 -5.21 7.48 15.31
N TYR A 114 -5.21 6.20 14.94
CA TYR A 114 -6.44 5.45 14.75
C TYR A 114 -6.85 4.77 16.07
N PRO A 115 -8.09 4.92 16.54
CA PRO A 115 -8.47 4.60 17.92
C PRO A 115 -8.56 3.09 18.23
N THR A 116 -8.57 2.24 17.19
CA THR A 116 -8.76 0.79 17.31
C THR A 116 -7.75 0.08 16.44
N GLU A 117 -7.39 -1.16 16.78
CA GLU A 117 -6.58 -1.99 15.88
C GLU A 117 -7.27 -2.16 14.53
N LYS A 118 -6.47 -2.06 13.46
CA LYS A 118 -6.98 -2.13 12.08
C LYS A 118 -6.26 -3.22 11.32
N MET A 119 -7.01 -4.25 10.93
CA MET A 119 -6.52 -5.26 10.00
C MET A 119 -6.47 -4.72 8.56
N PRO A 120 -5.43 -5.05 7.78
CA PRO A 120 -5.32 -4.66 6.38
C PRO A 120 -6.36 -5.35 5.51
N ASN A 121 -7.05 -4.56 4.69
CA ASN A 121 -7.98 -5.06 3.68
C ASN A 121 -7.61 -4.45 2.34
N TRP A 122 -7.67 -5.28 1.31
CA TRP A 122 -7.37 -4.90 -0.05
C TRP A 122 -8.61 -5.00 -0.90
N TRP A 123 -8.66 -4.19 -1.95
CA TRP A 123 -9.73 -4.21 -2.93
C TRP A 123 -9.13 -4.48 -4.29
N LEU A 124 -9.48 -5.63 -4.86
CA LEU A 124 -9.20 -5.93 -6.25
C LEU A 124 -10.24 -5.23 -7.11
N VAL A 125 -9.79 -4.33 -7.97
CA VAL A 125 -10.66 -3.56 -8.88
C VAL A 125 -10.20 -3.81 -10.30
N VAL A 126 -11.12 -4.27 -11.13
CA VAL A 126 -10.93 -4.36 -12.58
C VAL A 126 -11.90 -3.37 -13.21
N GLY A 127 -11.37 -2.54 -14.09
CA GLY A 127 -12.12 -1.58 -14.86
C GLY A 127 -11.34 -1.21 -16.11
N TYR A 128 -11.98 -0.46 -17.00
CA TYR A 128 -11.29 0.16 -18.12
C TYR A 128 -11.61 1.64 -18.15
N GLU A 129 -10.64 2.41 -18.63
CA GLU A 129 -10.76 3.83 -18.84
C GLU A 129 -10.98 4.06 -20.33
N ALA A 130 -12.24 4.23 -20.75
CA ALA A 130 -12.55 4.66 -22.09
C ALA A 130 -12.55 6.19 -22.14
N VAL A 131 -11.53 6.75 -22.79
CA VAL A 131 -11.42 8.14 -23.27
C VAL A 131 -11.93 9.20 -22.29
N VAL A 132 -11.02 9.83 -21.53
CA VAL A 132 -11.08 11.10 -20.76
C VAL A 132 -12.25 11.31 -19.76
N TYR A 133 -13.44 10.74 -20.00
CA TYR A 133 -14.66 11.00 -19.23
C TYR A 133 -15.48 9.73 -18.92
N ARG A 134 -14.98 8.53 -19.26
CA ARG A 134 -15.73 7.29 -19.00
C ARG A 134 -14.85 6.18 -18.42
N SER A 135 -14.73 6.17 -17.11
CA SER A 135 -14.18 5.03 -16.37
C SER A 135 -15.33 4.10 -15.99
N ILE A 136 -15.25 2.83 -16.38
CA ILE A 136 -16.25 1.81 -16.04
C ILE A 136 -15.59 0.77 -15.13
N LEU A 137 -16.22 0.53 -13.99
CA LEU A 137 -15.86 -0.54 -13.07
C LEU A 137 -16.55 -1.83 -13.52
N LEU A 138 -15.77 -2.87 -13.77
CA LEU A 138 -16.26 -4.17 -14.21
C LEU A 138 -16.49 -5.11 -13.03
N VAL A 139 -15.52 -5.21 -12.13
CA VAL A 139 -15.63 -6.03 -10.92
C VAL A 139 -14.82 -5.43 -9.78
N ILE A 140 -15.35 -5.55 -8.57
CA ILE A 140 -14.70 -5.15 -7.32
C ILE A 140 -14.85 -6.26 -6.27
N LYS A 141 -13.75 -6.64 -5.63
CA LYS A 141 -13.75 -7.66 -4.57
C LYS A 141 -12.84 -7.26 -3.42
N ARG A 142 -13.39 -7.27 -2.20
CA ARG A 142 -12.62 -7.07 -0.97
C ARG A 142 -11.94 -8.37 -0.56
N VAL A 143 -10.66 -8.31 -0.23
CA VAL A 143 -9.85 -9.46 0.17
C VAL A 143 -8.99 -9.13 1.38
N THR A 144 -8.71 -10.15 2.18
CA THR A 144 -7.75 -10.12 3.28
C THR A 144 -6.70 -11.18 2.96
N ILE A 145 -5.43 -10.81 3.07
CA ILE A 145 -4.30 -11.65 2.64
C ILE A 145 -3.49 -11.96 3.89
N ASP A 146 -3.22 -13.23 4.11
CA ASP A 146 -2.31 -13.68 5.16
C ASP A 146 -0.88 -13.76 4.57
N LYS A 147 -0.58 -14.81 3.80
CA LYS A 147 0.69 -14.98 3.06
C LYS A 147 0.50 -14.91 1.55
N THR A 148 -0.30 -15.82 1.01
CA THR A 148 -0.65 -15.86 -0.42
C THR A 148 -2.14 -16.08 -0.58
N LEU A 149 -2.75 -15.38 -1.54
CA LEU A 149 -4.16 -15.51 -1.87
C LEU A 149 -4.34 -15.53 -3.39
N THR A 150 -4.91 -16.61 -3.91
CA THR A 150 -5.36 -16.68 -5.31
C THR A 150 -6.86 -16.46 -5.39
N VAL A 151 -7.27 -15.50 -6.21
CA VAL A 151 -8.66 -15.09 -6.38
C VAL A 151 -9.04 -15.14 -7.85
N LYS A 152 -10.14 -15.82 -8.15
CA LYS A 152 -10.79 -15.76 -9.46
C LYS A 152 -11.80 -14.61 -9.46
N LEU A 153 -11.64 -13.69 -10.41
CA LEU A 153 -12.54 -12.57 -10.69
C LEU A 153 -13.31 -12.87 -11.96
N GLU A 154 -14.59 -12.54 -11.97
CA GLU A 154 -15.49 -12.75 -13.11
C GLU A 154 -16.10 -11.41 -13.53
N PHE A 155 -16.10 -11.14 -14.83
CA PHE A 155 -16.69 -9.94 -15.40
C PHE A 155 -17.05 -10.16 -16.89
N THR A 156 -17.74 -9.18 -17.47
CA THR A 156 -18.16 -9.18 -18.88
C THR A 156 -17.75 -7.86 -19.53
N LEU A 157 -17.38 -7.89 -20.81
CA LEU A 157 -17.04 -6.72 -21.63
C LEU A 157 -18.20 -6.30 -22.52
#